data_AF-A0A924YHP4-F1
#
_entry.id   AF-A0A924YHP4-F1
#
_cell.length_a   1.000
_cell.length_b   1.000
_cell.length_c   1.000
_cell.angle_alpha   90.00
_cell.angle_beta   90.00
_cell.angle_gamma   90.00
#
_symmetry.space_group_name_H-M   'P 1'
#
loop_
_entity.id
_entity.type
_entity.pdbx_description
1 polymer ?
#
loop_
_entity_poly.entity_id
_entity_poly.type
_entity_poly.pdbx_seq_one_letter_code
_entity_poly.pdbx_strand_id
1 'polypeptide(L)'
;MQYVPVLSSTGQRLMPCHAARVRQLVREGKAVRCFDRGLFYIKLTERVSGDIQPIAVGIDPGSKKEALTVKSASRTYLNIQADAVTWVKDAEETSTNMRRTRRGRNTPYRKMRVNRRQGQFKLPPSTRARWGWKLRLCNWLARYYPIETFVVEDVAAVTKAGKRRWNQSFSPLEVGKLWFYLELEKLAQVKTLKGYETKAERDALGLKKSKQKMSDKFEAHCVDSWVLANWWVGGHTQVDNKSMLYIVPLRFHRRQLHLLQPAKGSIRKPYGSTNSLGFRRGSWVKHPKHGVCYVGGTTAGTISLHSLQTGQRVTKIKPNTVQFLNRSSWRMRKEASHSSPA
;
A
#
# COMPACT_ATOMS: atom_id res chain seq x y z
N MET A 1 1.39 4.64 -22.77
CA MET A 1 0.63 3.53 -23.39
C MET A 1 0.19 2.59 -22.28
N GLN A 2 -1.10 2.24 -22.14
CA GLN A 2 -1.60 1.52 -20.96
C GLN A 2 -1.77 0.01 -21.25
N TYR A 3 -1.11 -0.82 -20.46
CA TYR A 3 -1.30 -2.27 -20.45
C TYR A 3 -2.25 -2.66 -19.32
N VAL A 4 -3.10 -3.66 -19.59
CA VAL A 4 -4.17 -4.07 -18.69
C VAL A 4 -3.91 -5.52 -18.26
N PRO A 5 -3.92 -5.82 -16.95
CA PRO A 5 -3.82 -7.20 -16.46
C PRO A 5 -4.95 -8.07 -16.97
N VAL A 6 -4.64 -9.34 -17.20
CA VAL A 6 -5.58 -10.32 -17.76
C VAL A 6 -5.64 -11.54 -16.86
N LEU A 7 -6.85 -11.93 -16.49
CA LEU A 7 -7.12 -13.22 -15.86
C LEU A 7 -7.81 -14.14 -16.85
N SER A 8 -7.48 -15.43 -16.79
CA SER A 8 -8.16 -16.48 -17.55
C SER A 8 -9.58 -16.72 -17.02
N SER A 9 -10.35 -17.56 -17.72
CA SER A 9 -11.67 -18.02 -17.27
C SER A 9 -11.61 -18.71 -15.91
N THR A 10 -10.52 -19.46 -15.66
CA THR A 10 -10.22 -20.15 -14.39
C THR A 10 -9.56 -19.26 -13.32
N GLY A 11 -9.26 -17.99 -13.64
CA GLY A 11 -8.62 -17.05 -12.72
C GLY A 11 -7.09 -17.14 -12.68
N GLN A 12 -6.46 -17.87 -13.60
CA GLN A 12 -5.02 -17.85 -13.78
C GLN A 12 -4.57 -16.48 -14.32
N ARG A 13 -3.47 -15.96 -13.78
CA ARG A 13 -2.83 -14.72 -14.21
C ARG A 13 -2.13 -14.94 -15.55
N LEU A 14 -2.49 -14.16 -16.56
CA LEU A 14 -1.90 -14.19 -17.90
C LEU A 14 -1.10 -12.90 -18.15
N MET A 15 -0.42 -12.84 -19.28
CA MET A 15 0.32 -11.65 -19.69
C MET A 15 -0.61 -10.43 -19.86
N PRO A 16 -0.24 -9.26 -19.32
CA PRO A 16 -0.98 -8.03 -19.57
C PRO A 16 -1.08 -7.71 -21.06
N CYS A 17 -2.26 -7.26 -21.49
CA CYS A 17 -2.54 -6.96 -22.89
C CYS A 17 -2.64 -5.46 -23.12
N HIS A 18 -2.32 -5.04 -24.34
CA HIS A 18 -2.48 -3.64 -24.74
C HIS A 18 -3.96 -3.20 -24.68
N ALA A 19 -4.22 -1.96 -24.26
CA ALA A 19 -5.58 -1.44 -24.11
C ALA A 19 -6.44 -1.56 -25.39
N ALA A 20 -5.85 -1.47 -26.59
CA ALA A 20 -6.59 -1.66 -27.85
C ALA A 20 -7.12 -3.10 -27.98
N ARG A 21 -6.27 -4.10 -27.70
CA ARG A 21 -6.67 -5.52 -27.72
C ARG A 21 -7.73 -5.82 -26.66
N VAL A 22 -7.60 -5.20 -25.48
CA VAL A 22 -8.59 -5.31 -24.41
C VAL A 22 -9.95 -4.77 -24.86
N ARG A 23 -9.99 -3.61 -25.51
CA ARG A 23 -11.25 -3.05 -26.06
C ARG A 23 -11.87 -3.98 -27.11
N GLN A 24 -11.05 -4.56 -27.97
CA GLN A 24 -11.50 -5.52 -28.97
C GLN A 24 -12.12 -6.76 -28.32
N LEU A 25 -11.42 -7.40 -27.37
CA LEU A 25 -11.90 -8.60 -26.68
C LEU A 25 -13.22 -8.35 -25.94
N VAL A 26 -13.37 -7.19 -25.33
CA VAL A 26 -14.63 -6.81 -24.66
C VAL A 26 -15.75 -6.58 -25.68
N ARG A 27 -15.47 -5.93 -26.82
CA ARG A 27 -16.45 -5.73 -27.90
C ARG A 27 -16.93 -7.05 -28.50
N GLU A 28 -16.02 -8.01 -28.64
CA GLU A 28 -16.30 -9.36 -29.12
C GLU A 28 -16.98 -10.26 -28.06
N GLY A 29 -17.24 -9.77 -26.84
CA GLY A 29 -17.86 -10.56 -25.77
C GLY A 29 -16.94 -11.60 -25.12
N LYS A 30 -15.65 -11.65 -25.49
CA LYS A 30 -14.67 -12.64 -25.01
C LYS A 30 -14.02 -12.28 -23.67
N ALA A 31 -14.35 -11.10 -23.12
CA ALA A 31 -13.77 -10.62 -21.87
C ALA A 31 -14.74 -9.74 -21.07
N VAL A 32 -14.72 -9.90 -19.75
CA VAL A 32 -15.48 -9.08 -18.80
C VAL A 32 -14.57 -8.01 -18.21
N ARG A 33 -15.08 -6.78 -18.18
CA ARG A 33 -14.42 -5.64 -17.53
C ARG A 33 -14.54 -5.76 -16.02
N CYS A 34 -13.42 -5.76 -15.32
CA CYS A 34 -13.37 -5.84 -13.87
C CYS A 34 -12.54 -4.71 -13.27
N PHE A 35 -12.80 -4.42 -12.00
CA PHE A 35 -12.08 -3.37 -11.28
C PHE A 35 -11.86 -3.79 -9.83
N ASP A 36 -10.62 -3.69 -9.35
CA ASP A 36 -10.30 -3.91 -7.94
C ASP A 36 -9.33 -2.86 -7.41
N ARG A 37 -9.79 -2.13 -6.39
CA ARG A 37 -8.98 -1.20 -5.57
C ARG A 37 -8.14 -0.21 -6.39
N GLY A 38 -8.63 0.18 -7.57
CA GLY A 38 -7.91 1.11 -8.45
C GLY A 38 -7.37 0.52 -9.74
N LEU A 39 -7.30 -0.80 -9.82
CA LEU A 39 -6.76 -1.50 -10.97
C LEU A 39 -7.91 -1.97 -11.85
N PHE A 40 -7.91 -1.47 -13.08
CA PHE A 40 -8.73 -2.03 -14.15
C PHE A 40 -8.04 -3.27 -14.70
N TYR A 41 -8.77 -4.37 -14.82
CA TYR A 41 -8.29 -5.62 -15.41
C TYR A 41 -9.44 -6.27 -16.19
N ILE A 42 -9.11 -7.26 -17.01
CA ILE A 42 -10.12 -8.08 -17.70
C ILE A 42 -10.04 -9.53 -17.26
N LYS A 43 -11.20 -10.20 -17.26
CA LYS A 43 -11.29 -11.65 -17.12
C LYS A 43 -11.79 -12.23 -18.45
N LEU A 44 -11.01 -13.11 -19.06
CA LEU A 44 -11.39 -13.81 -20.28
C LEU A 44 -12.49 -14.83 -19.96
N THR A 45 -13.41 -15.03 -20.90
CA THR A 45 -14.55 -15.95 -20.73
C THR A 45 -14.19 -17.38 -21.09
N GLU A 46 -13.41 -17.58 -22.15
CA GLU A 46 -13.15 -18.91 -22.74
C GLU A 46 -11.74 -19.43 -22.44
N ARG A 47 -10.72 -18.57 -22.51
CA ARG A 47 -9.31 -18.98 -22.43
C ARG A 47 -8.95 -19.44 -21.01
N VAL A 48 -8.40 -20.65 -20.91
CA VAL A 48 -8.01 -21.30 -19.64
C VAL A 48 -6.57 -20.98 -19.21
N SER A 49 -5.62 -21.02 -20.15
CA SER A 49 -4.18 -20.84 -19.90
C SER A 49 -3.49 -20.06 -21.02
N GLY A 50 -2.22 -19.73 -20.83
CA GLY A 50 -1.38 -19.12 -21.85
C GLY A 50 0.05 -18.93 -21.36
N ASP A 51 0.95 -18.72 -22.31
CA ASP A 51 2.37 -18.52 -22.02
C ASP A 51 2.59 -17.20 -21.29
N ILE A 52 3.51 -17.23 -20.34
CA ILE A 52 3.91 -16.10 -19.53
C ILE A 52 5.39 -15.82 -19.72
N GLN A 53 5.75 -14.54 -19.67
CA GLN A 53 7.13 -14.10 -19.59
C GLN A 53 7.45 -13.72 -18.15
N PRO A 54 8.73 -13.75 -17.75
CA PRO A 54 9.15 -13.29 -16.44
C PRO A 54 8.70 -11.85 -16.16
N ILE A 55 7.93 -11.67 -15.09
CA ILE A 55 7.56 -10.36 -14.56
C ILE A 55 8.25 -10.18 -13.21
N ALA A 56 9.02 -9.10 -13.10
CA ALA A 56 9.60 -8.64 -11.86
C ALA A 56 8.81 -7.47 -11.27
N VAL A 57 8.82 -7.40 -9.94
CA VAL A 57 8.40 -6.21 -9.20
C VAL A 57 9.59 -5.63 -8.46
N GLY A 58 10.04 -4.46 -8.90
CA GLY A 58 11.05 -3.69 -8.17
C GLY A 58 10.41 -2.92 -7.03
N ILE A 59 11.01 -2.98 -5.84
CA ILE A 59 10.50 -2.39 -4.60
C ILE A 59 11.59 -1.49 -4.03
N ASP A 60 11.36 -0.17 -4.04
CA ASP A 60 12.15 0.82 -3.30
C ASP A 60 11.40 1.15 -1.99
N PRO A 61 11.85 0.59 -0.85
CA PRO A 61 11.24 0.82 0.44
C PRO A 61 11.70 2.16 1.03
N GLY A 62 10.85 3.18 0.94
CA GLY A 62 11.16 4.49 1.51
C GLY A 62 10.55 4.76 2.89
N SER A 63 11.01 5.84 3.53
CA SER A 63 10.59 6.22 4.89
C SER A 63 9.22 6.92 4.92
N LYS A 64 8.94 7.73 3.90
CA LYS A 64 7.69 8.52 3.74
C LYS A 64 6.85 8.07 2.56
N LYS A 65 7.50 7.58 1.50
CA LYS A 65 6.90 7.12 0.26
C LYS A 65 7.46 5.75 -0.06
N GLU A 66 6.65 4.91 -0.67
CA GLU A 66 7.00 3.58 -1.15
C GLU A 66 6.87 3.61 -2.67
N ALA A 67 7.81 2.99 -3.38
CA ALA A 67 7.70 2.85 -4.82
C ALA A 67 7.77 1.39 -5.24
N LEU A 68 6.84 1.01 -6.12
CA LEU A 68 6.81 -0.33 -6.71
C LEU A 68 6.63 -0.21 -8.21
N THR A 69 7.39 -0.98 -8.99
CA THR A 69 7.28 -1.04 -10.44
C THR A 69 7.12 -2.47 -10.90
N VAL A 70 6.07 -2.73 -11.68
CA VAL A 70 5.80 -4.05 -12.31
C VAL A 70 6.27 -4.00 -13.75
N LYS A 71 7.22 -4.88 -14.10
CA LYS A 71 7.91 -4.84 -15.40
C LYS A 71 8.28 -6.23 -15.89
N SER A 72 8.32 -6.39 -17.21
CA SER A 72 8.90 -7.52 -17.94
C SER A 72 10.06 -7.05 -18.81
N ALA A 73 10.76 -7.97 -19.47
CA ALA A 73 11.76 -7.61 -20.49
C ALA A 73 11.15 -6.71 -21.58
N SER A 74 9.89 -6.94 -21.94
CA SER A 74 9.22 -6.26 -23.06
C SER A 74 8.63 -4.89 -22.73
N ARG A 75 8.08 -4.69 -21.52
CA ARG A 75 7.33 -3.46 -21.14
C ARG A 75 7.27 -3.21 -19.64
N THR A 76 7.06 -1.95 -19.26
CA THR A 76 6.65 -1.51 -17.91
C THR A 76 5.13 -1.40 -17.79
N TYR A 77 4.53 -2.23 -16.94
CA TYR A 77 3.08 -2.35 -16.83
C TYR A 77 2.46 -1.31 -15.88
N LEU A 78 3.07 -1.12 -14.71
CA LEU A 78 2.50 -0.28 -13.66
C LEU A 78 3.59 0.25 -12.73
N ASN A 79 3.58 1.56 -12.50
CA ASN A 79 4.37 2.20 -11.44
C ASN A 79 3.42 2.65 -10.33
N ILE A 80 3.80 2.44 -9.07
CA ILE A 80 3.01 2.80 -7.90
C ILE A 80 3.87 3.68 -7.01
N GLN A 81 3.33 4.85 -6.66
CA GLN A 81 3.84 5.65 -5.56
C GLN A 81 2.83 5.59 -4.41
N ALA A 82 3.19 4.96 -3.30
CA ALA A 82 2.33 4.87 -2.13
C ALA A 82 2.86 5.70 -0.96
N ASP A 83 1.97 6.29 -0.18
CA ASP A 83 2.36 6.90 1.10
C ASP A 83 2.73 5.79 2.11
N ALA A 84 3.79 6.02 2.89
CA ALA A 84 4.18 5.10 3.95
C ALA A 84 3.26 5.25 5.18
N VAL A 85 3.12 4.15 5.93
CA VAL A 85 2.38 4.18 7.21
C VAL A 85 3.29 4.76 8.30
N THR A 86 3.05 6.01 8.70
CA THR A 86 3.88 6.73 9.69
C THR A 86 3.20 6.94 11.04
N TRP A 87 1.87 7.00 11.09
CA TRP A 87 1.09 7.38 12.27
C TRP A 87 0.98 6.32 13.38
N VAL A 88 1.50 5.10 13.16
CA VAL A 88 1.32 4.00 14.12
C VAL A 88 2.20 4.18 15.36
N LYS A 89 3.39 4.76 15.19
CA LYS A 89 4.28 5.08 16.33
C LYS A 89 3.56 6.00 17.31
N ASP A 90 3.07 7.13 16.82
CA ASP A 90 2.38 8.14 17.65
C ASP A 90 1.10 7.56 18.29
N ALA A 91 0.39 6.68 17.58
CA ALA A 91 -0.79 6.00 18.11
C ALA A 91 -0.43 5.03 19.27
N GLU A 92 0.66 4.28 19.16
CA GLU A 92 1.16 3.38 20.21
C GLU A 92 1.68 4.15 21.43
N GLU A 93 2.39 5.26 21.18
CA GLU A 93 2.86 6.18 22.23
C GLU A 93 1.67 6.79 22.98
N THR A 94 0.70 7.33 22.24
CA THR A 94 -0.56 7.84 22.80
C THR A 94 -1.25 6.77 23.64
N SER A 95 -1.43 5.56 23.11
CA SER A 95 -2.03 4.44 23.85
C SER A 95 -1.25 4.08 25.14
N THR A 96 0.07 4.16 25.09
CA THR A 96 0.95 3.86 26.23
C THR A 96 0.82 4.93 27.32
N ASN A 97 0.86 6.21 26.94
CA ASN A 97 0.69 7.34 27.86
C ASN A 97 -0.70 7.30 28.50
N MET A 98 -1.75 7.10 27.69
CA MET A 98 -3.12 6.95 28.18
C MET A 98 -3.28 5.82 29.21
N ARG A 99 -2.63 4.67 28.98
CA ARG A 99 -2.61 3.56 29.94
C ARG A 99 -1.86 3.90 31.21
N ARG A 100 -0.71 4.59 31.11
CA ARG A 100 0.10 5.03 32.26
C ARG A 100 -0.68 6.02 33.13
N THR A 101 -1.23 7.09 32.54
CA THR A 101 -2.03 8.10 33.24
C THR A 101 -3.26 7.50 33.93
N ARG A 102 -3.96 6.55 33.29
CA ARG A 102 -5.09 5.86 33.92
C ARG A 102 -4.65 5.02 35.12
N ARG A 103 -3.52 4.30 35.01
CA ARG A 103 -2.99 3.49 36.12
C ARG A 103 -2.55 4.36 37.29
N GLY A 104 -1.88 5.48 37.02
CA GLY A 104 -1.46 6.43 38.06
C GLY A 104 -2.65 6.97 38.87
N ARG A 105 -3.76 7.30 38.20
CA ARG A 105 -4.97 7.82 38.86
C ARG A 105 -5.79 6.75 39.58
N ASN A 106 -5.99 5.59 38.97
CA ASN A 106 -6.99 4.63 39.45
C ASN A 106 -6.39 3.40 40.15
N THR A 107 -5.11 3.12 39.94
CA THR A 107 -4.47 1.90 40.45
C THR A 107 -2.99 2.16 40.84
N PRO A 108 -2.70 3.14 41.72
CA PRO A 108 -1.32 3.53 42.05
C PRO A 108 -0.51 2.38 42.67
N TYR A 109 -1.12 1.55 43.53
CA TYR A 109 -0.45 0.43 44.22
C TYR A 109 -0.52 -0.91 43.47
N ARG A 110 -0.81 -0.90 42.17
CA ARG A 110 -0.94 -2.14 41.41
C ARG A 110 0.42 -2.79 41.17
N LYS A 111 0.63 -4.00 41.68
CA LYS A 111 1.81 -4.83 41.41
C LYS A 111 2.12 -4.93 39.91
N MET A 112 3.42 -4.88 39.59
CA MET A 112 3.92 -5.09 38.23
C MET A 112 3.45 -6.45 37.72
N ARG A 113 2.94 -6.49 36.48
CA ARG A 113 2.62 -7.74 35.80
C ARG A 113 3.74 -8.05 34.82
N VAL A 114 4.20 -9.29 34.80
CA VAL A 114 5.11 -9.79 33.77
C VAL A 114 4.49 -9.55 32.40
N ASN A 115 5.31 -9.11 31.46
CA ASN A 115 4.84 -8.90 30.10
C ASN A 115 4.59 -10.28 29.48
N ARG A 116 3.32 -10.71 29.38
CA ARG A 116 2.89 -12.00 28.79
C ARG A 116 3.38 -12.27 27.35
N ARG A 117 4.06 -11.29 26.76
CA ARG A 117 4.58 -11.27 25.39
C ARG A 117 6.11 -11.29 25.32
N GLN A 118 6.81 -11.37 26.45
CA GLN A 118 8.27 -11.46 26.54
C GLN A 118 8.75 -12.79 25.92
N GLY A 119 9.85 -12.78 25.17
CA GLY A 119 10.48 -14.00 24.59
C GLY A 119 10.04 -14.44 23.19
N GLN A 120 9.03 -13.82 22.56
CA GLN A 120 8.66 -14.13 21.17
C GLN A 120 9.36 -13.17 20.20
N PHE A 121 9.91 -13.67 19.08
CA PHE A 121 10.41 -12.84 17.98
C PHE A 121 9.30 -11.88 17.53
N LYS A 122 9.50 -10.58 17.76
CA LYS A 122 8.45 -9.57 17.56
C LYS A 122 9.00 -8.35 16.86
N LEU A 123 8.39 -8.06 15.72
CA LEU A 123 8.45 -6.72 15.15
C LEU A 123 7.65 -5.74 16.03
N PRO A 124 8.21 -4.56 16.34
CA PRO A 124 7.45 -3.48 16.93
C PRO A 124 6.18 -3.18 16.11
N PRO A 125 5.03 -2.84 16.74
CA PRO A 125 3.78 -2.64 16.00
C PRO A 125 3.87 -1.60 14.88
N SER A 126 4.66 -0.53 15.08
CA SER A 126 4.95 0.49 14.07
C SER A 126 5.71 -0.09 12.88
N THR A 127 6.80 -0.81 13.13
CA THR A 127 7.61 -1.51 12.12
C THR A 127 6.78 -2.55 11.36
N ARG A 128 6.01 -3.38 12.07
CA ARG A 128 5.11 -4.36 11.46
C ARG A 128 4.05 -3.70 10.58
N ALA A 129 3.52 -2.54 10.97
CA ALA A 129 2.54 -1.82 10.17
C ALA A 129 3.14 -1.25 8.87
N ARG A 130 4.40 -0.82 8.90
CA ARG A 130 5.14 -0.34 7.73
C ARG A 130 5.42 -1.47 6.74
N TRP A 131 6.02 -2.57 7.18
CA TRP A 131 6.28 -3.72 6.31
C TRP A 131 5.01 -4.42 5.85
N GLY A 132 4.03 -4.58 6.74
CA GLY A 132 2.72 -5.11 6.40
C GLY A 132 1.92 -4.22 5.44
N TRP A 133 2.30 -2.95 5.27
CA TRP A 133 1.75 -2.10 4.20
C TRP A 133 2.35 -2.45 2.85
N LYS A 134 3.68 -2.55 2.75
CA LYS A 134 4.36 -2.99 1.52
C LYS A 134 3.90 -4.38 1.07
N LEU A 135 3.83 -5.32 2.02
CA LEU A 135 3.36 -6.68 1.76
C LEU A 135 1.91 -6.72 1.26
N ARG A 136 1.04 -5.81 1.72
CA ARG A 136 -0.33 -5.70 1.20
C ARG A 136 -0.38 -5.23 -0.26
N LEU A 137 0.52 -4.34 -0.67
CA LEU A 137 0.65 -3.93 -2.06
C LEU A 137 1.18 -5.08 -2.92
N CYS A 138 2.21 -5.80 -2.45
CA CYS A 138 2.76 -6.96 -3.16
C CYS A 138 1.72 -8.08 -3.35
N ASN A 139 0.99 -8.43 -2.29
CA ASN A 139 -0.12 -9.38 -2.35
C ASN A 139 -1.26 -8.91 -3.26
N TRP A 140 -1.45 -7.61 -3.43
CA TRP A 140 -2.44 -7.08 -4.36
C TRP A 140 -1.97 -7.24 -5.81
N LEU A 141 -0.71 -6.91 -6.10
CA LEU A 141 -0.11 -7.10 -7.42
C LEU A 141 -0.08 -8.58 -7.84
N ALA A 142 0.32 -9.48 -6.94
CA ALA A 142 0.40 -10.93 -7.18
C ALA A 142 -0.95 -11.59 -7.51
N ARG A 143 -2.08 -10.92 -7.25
CA ARG A 143 -3.39 -11.41 -7.67
C ARG A 143 -3.65 -11.20 -9.16
N TYR A 144 -2.98 -10.24 -9.79
CA TYR A 144 -3.30 -9.77 -11.14
C TYR A 144 -2.17 -9.97 -12.13
N TYR A 145 -0.93 -10.00 -11.67
CA TYR A 145 0.24 -10.21 -12.51
C TYR A 145 0.87 -11.57 -12.18
N PRO A 146 1.30 -12.35 -13.20
CA PRO A 146 2.11 -13.55 -13.00
C PRO A 146 3.54 -13.14 -12.56
N ILE A 147 3.69 -12.73 -11.30
CA ILE A 147 4.97 -12.27 -10.76
C ILE A 147 5.86 -13.47 -10.47
N GLU A 148 7.07 -13.44 -11.02
CA GLU A 148 8.10 -14.45 -10.81
C GLU A 148 9.12 -14.03 -9.75
N THR A 149 9.46 -12.73 -9.73
CA THR A 149 10.51 -12.21 -8.85
C THR A 149 10.15 -10.86 -8.25
N PHE A 150 10.41 -10.69 -6.96
CA PHE A 150 10.46 -9.41 -6.28
C PHE A 150 11.92 -8.98 -6.13
N VAL A 151 12.27 -7.78 -6.60
CA VAL A 151 13.61 -7.21 -6.44
C VAL A 151 13.51 -6.06 -5.44
N VAL A 152 14.12 -6.20 -4.27
CA VAL A 152 14.01 -5.23 -3.17
C VAL A 152 15.34 -4.50 -2.98
N GLU A 153 15.29 -3.17 -2.89
CA GLU A 153 16.48 -2.42 -2.43
C GLU A 153 16.77 -2.77 -0.96
N ASP A 154 17.95 -3.31 -0.69
CA ASP A 154 18.37 -3.66 0.65
C ASP A 154 18.89 -2.44 1.40
N VAL A 155 18.20 -2.12 2.50
CA VAL A 155 18.59 -1.04 3.40
C VAL A 155 19.50 -1.62 4.48
N ALA A 156 20.73 -1.14 4.55
CA ALA A 156 21.68 -1.45 5.61
C ALA A 156 22.18 -0.15 6.24
N ALA A 157 22.19 -0.07 7.57
CA ALA A 157 22.90 0.98 8.27
C ALA A 157 24.29 0.47 8.68
N VAL A 158 25.29 1.32 8.50
CA VAL A 158 26.65 1.05 8.96
C VAL A 158 26.81 1.63 10.35
N THR A 159 27.25 0.83 11.32
CA THR A 159 27.62 1.34 12.65
C THR A 159 28.91 2.15 12.54
N LYS A 160 29.03 3.20 13.35
CA LYS A 160 30.22 4.07 13.38
C LYS A 160 30.88 3.99 14.75
N ALA A 161 32.19 3.75 14.78
CA ALA A 161 32.97 3.72 16.01
C ALA A 161 32.77 5.02 16.82
N GLY A 162 32.60 4.91 18.14
CA GLY A 162 32.39 6.03 19.05
C GLY A 162 31.04 6.78 18.93
N LYS A 163 30.17 6.45 17.97
CA LYS A 163 28.90 7.16 17.76
C LYS A 163 27.71 6.44 18.40
N ARG A 164 27.63 6.49 19.73
CA ARG A 164 26.56 5.83 20.53
C ARG A 164 25.14 6.17 20.06
N ARG A 165 24.82 7.44 19.80
CA ARG A 165 23.48 7.87 19.34
C ARG A 165 23.12 7.31 17.96
N TRP A 166 24.09 7.24 17.04
CA TRP A 166 23.92 6.69 15.69
C TRP A 166 23.68 5.19 15.75
N ASN A 167 24.52 4.47 16.51
CA ASN A 167 24.45 3.01 16.64
C ASN A 167 23.20 2.53 17.41
N GLN A 168 22.49 3.42 18.11
CA GLN A 168 21.23 3.11 18.80
C GLN A 168 19.98 3.35 17.94
N SER A 169 20.11 4.01 16.79
CA SER A 169 18.99 4.53 16.00
C SER A 169 18.98 3.93 14.59
N PHE A 170 18.69 2.63 14.50
CA PHE A 170 18.49 1.99 13.20
C PHE A 170 17.20 2.46 12.53
N SER A 171 17.20 2.50 11.20
CA SER A 171 16.00 2.83 10.44
C SER A 171 14.91 1.79 10.72
N PRO A 172 13.63 2.19 10.86
CA PRO A 172 12.52 1.23 10.90
C PRO A 172 12.44 0.33 9.66
N LEU A 173 13.13 0.68 8.57
CA LEU A 173 13.26 -0.10 7.34
C LEU A 173 14.42 -1.10 7.38
N GLU A 174 15.27 -1.06 8.38
CA GLU A 174 16.26 -2.10 8.59
C GLU A 174 15.72 -3.14 9.57
N VAL A 175 15.08 -2.66 10.64
CA VAL A 175 14.36 -3.52 11.58
C VAL A 175 13.20 -4.20 10.84
N GLY A 176 13.25 -5.52 10.73
CA GLY A 176 12.18 -6.33 10.15
C GLY A 176 12.21 -6.51 8.64
N LYS A 177 13.27 -6.07 7.94
CA LYS A 177 13.45 -6.38 6.52
C LYS A 177 13.48 -7.87 6.23
N LEU A 178 14.14 -8.66 7.10
CA LEU A 178 14.18 -10.12 6.99
C LEU A 178 12.78 -10.74 7.06
N TRP A 179 11.93 -10.27 7.98
CA TRP A 179 10.54 -10.73 8.03
C TRP A 179 9.79 -10.42 6.73
N PHE A 180 10.02 -9.23 6.15
CA PHE A 180 9.40 -8.87 4.89
C PHE A 180 9.88 -9.76 3.73
N TYR A 181 11.18 -10.05 3.65
CA TYR A 181 11.75 -10.94 2.63
C TYR A 181 11.15 -12.35 2.73
N LEU A 182 11.10 -12.92 3.95
CA LEU A 182 10.48 -14.24 4.20
C LEU A 182 8.99 -14.28 3.85
N GLU A 183 8.25 -13.18 4.03
CA GLU A 183 6.84 -13.11 3.60
C GLU A 183 6.68 -12.95 2.08
N LEU A 184 7.65 -12.33 1.40
CA LEU A 184 7.66 -12.22 -0.06
C LEU A 184 8.07 -13.54 -0.73
N GLU A 185 8.99 -14.29 -0.15
CA GLU A 185 9.43 -15.61 -0.65
C GLU A 185 8.28 -16.62 -0.72
N LYS A 186 7.26 -16.45 0.11
CA LYS A 186 6.00 -17.24 0.03
C LYS A 186 5.17 -16.94 -1.21
N LEU A 187 5.42 -15.81 -1.88
CA LEU A 187 4.69 -15.37 -3.06
C LEU A 187 5.46 -15.64 -4.35
N ALA A 188 6.75 -15.30 -4.38
CA ALA A 188 7.63 -15.44 -5.53
C ALA A 188 9.10 -15.36 -5.10
N GLN A 189 10.04 -15.56 -6.03
CA GLN A 189 11.47 -15.44 -5.72
C GLN A 189 11.81 -14.02 -5.24
N VAL A 190 12.69 -13.90 -4.25
CA VAL A 190 13.16 -12.59 -3.76
C VAL A 190 14.63 -12.41 -4.12
N LYS A 191 14.94 -11.27 -4.72
CA LYS A 191 16.30 -10.78 -4.95
C LYS A 191 16.46 -9.45 -4.24
N THR A 192 17.67 -9.20 -3.77
CA THR A 192 18.03 -7.95 -3.11
C THR A 192 19.15 -7.27 -3.86
N LEU A 193 19.09 -5.94 -3.94
CA LEU A 193 20.14 -5.12 -4.54
C LEU A 193 20.49 -4.01 -3.56
N LYS A 194 21.78 -3.75 -3.34
CA LYS A 194 22.19 -2.72 -2.39
C LYS A 194 22.00 -1.34 -3.01
N GLY A 195 21.74 -0.32 -2.18
CA GLY A 195 21.45 1.02 -2.71
C GLY A 195 22.56 1.66 -3.55
N TYR A 196 23.84 1.30 -3.33
CA TYR A 196 24.93 1.77 -4.19
C TYR A 196 24.95 1.07 -5.56
N GLU A 197 24.51 -0.19 -5.64
CA GLU A 197 24.38 -0.95 -6.88
C GLU A 197 23.20 -0.39 -7.68
N THR A 198 22.05 -0.14 -7.04
CA THR A 198 20.91 0.56 -7.66
C THR A 198 21.32 1.93 -8.23
N LYS A 199 22.16 2.67 -7.50
CA LYS A 199 22.70 3.94 -7.99
C LYS A 199 23.56 3.75 -9.24
N ALA A 200 24.47 2.77 -9.25
CA ALA A 200 25.34 2.51 -10.38
C ALA A 200 24.53 2.13 -11.64
N GLU A 201 23.54 1.24 -11.49
CA GLU A 201 22.61 0.86 -12.57
C GLU A 201 21.82 2.06 -13.09
N ARG A 202 21.31 2.90 -12.19
CA ARG A 202 20.58 4.11 -12.55
C ARG A 202 21.46 5.09 -13.34
N ASP A 203 22.71 5.27 -12.91
CA ASP A 203 23.66 6.17 -13.54
C ASP A 203 24.11 5.63 -14.92
N ALA A 204 24.30 4.31 -15.06
CA ALA A 204 24.60 3.64 -16.34
C ALA A 204 23.49 3.81 -17.39
N LEU A 205 22.23 3.86 -16.95
CA LEU A 205 21.06 4.12 -17.80
C LEU A 205 20.81 5.63 -18.05
N GLY A 206 21.66 6.51 -17.52
CA GLY A 206 21.50 7.97 -17.68
C GLY A 206 20.27 8.55 -16.96
N LEU A 207 19.68 7.81 -16.01
CA LEU A 207 18.44 8.22 -15.33
C LEU A 207 18.73 9.14 -14.15
N LYS A 208 18.17 10.35 -14.17
CA LYS A 208 18.37 11.33 -13.09
C LYS A 208 17.31 11.18 -11.99
N LYS A 209 17.77 11.02 -10.74
CA LYS A 209 16.90 11.06 -9.56
C LYS A 209 16.61 12.51 -9.17
N SER A 210 15.33 12.84 -8.99
CA SER A 210 14.91 14.20 -8.60
C SER A 210 15.39 14.54 -7.18
N LYS A 211 15.86 15.78 -6.99
CA LYS A 211 16.18 16.32 -5.66
C LYS A 211 14.90 16.59 -4.83
N GLN A 212 13.76 16.77 -5.48
CA GLN A 212 12.48 17.05 -4.83
C GLN A 212 11.80 15.75 -4.35
N LYS A 213 12.20 15.26 -3.18
CA LYS A 213 11.76 13.98 -2.59
C LYS A 213 10.27 13.89 -2.20
N MET A 214 9.47 14.93 -2.44
CA MET A 214 8.03 14.94 -2.12
C MET A 214 7.18 15.23 -3.35
N SER A 215 7.79 15.45 -4.52
CA SER A 215 7.04 15.69 -5.74
C SER A 215 6.42 14.39 -6.25
N ASP A 216 5.26 14.53 -6.88
CA ASP A 216 4.53 13.41 -7.46
C ASP A 216 5.08 13.07 -8.86
N LYS A 217 6.42 13.07 -9.02
CA LYS A 217 7.10 12.78 -10.28
C LYS A 217 7.75 11.39 -10.26
N PHE A 218 7.77 10.73 -11.42
CA PHE A 218 8.38 9.41 -11.58
C PHE A 218 9.83 9.39 -11.09
N GLU A 219 10.61 10.40 -11.46
CA GLU A 219 12.03 10.57 -11.13
C GLU A 219 12.29 10.78 -9.63
N ALA A 220 11.27 11.13 -8.84
CA ALA A 220 11.41 11.34 -7.40
C ALA A 220 11.28 10.03 -6.60
N HIS A 221 10.47 9.09 -7.09
CA HIS A 221 10.04 7.93 -6.32
C HIS A 221 10.16 6.61 -7.08
N CYS A 222 9.67 6.53 -8.32
CA CYS A 222 9.60 5.26 -9.04
C CYS A 222 10.86 4.91 -9.82
N VAL A 223 11.76 5.86 -10.09
CA VAL A 223 12.99 5.60 -10.86
C VAL A 223 13.82 4.45 -10.29
N ASP A 224 14.04 4.40 -8.97
CA ASP A 224 14.85 3.33 -8.38
C ASP A 224 14.09 2.00 -8.40
N SER A 225 12.78 2.01 -8.11
CA SER A 225 11.95 0.80 -8.25
C SER A 225 11.93 0.25 -9.69
N TRP A 226 11.98 1.12 -10.69
CA TRP A 226 12.06 0.72 -12.09
C TRP A 226 13.43 0.16 -12.44
N VAL A 227 14.51 0.78 -11.96
CA VAL A 227 15.88 0.28 -12.13
C VAL A 227 16.03 -1.10 -11.50
N LEU A 228 15.52 -1.33 -10.29
CA LEU A 228 15.53 -2.65 -9.64
C LEU A 228 14.83 -3.72 -10.49
N ALA A 229 13.65 -3.40 -11.03
CA ALA A 229 12.94 -4.34 -11.89
C ALA A 229 13.70 -4.58 -13.20
N ASN A 230 14.23 -3.51 -13.82
CA ASN A 230 14.99 -3.59 -15.06
C ASN A 230 16.31 -4.34 -14.92
N TRP A 231 16.98 -4.23 -13.78
CA TRP A 231 18.20 -4.98 -13.47
C TRP A 231 17.97 -6.50 -13.55
N TRP A 232 16.79 -6.98 -13.14
CA TRP A 232 16.47 -8.41 -13.20
C TRP A 232 15.96 -8.87 -14.57
N VAL A 233 14.96 -8.19 -15.13
CA VAL A 233 14.32 -8.64 -16.39
C VAL A 233 14.96 -8.08 -17.67
N GLY A 234 15.80 -7.05 -17.55
CA GLY A 234 16.47 -6.40 -18.69
C GLY A 234 15.53 -5.78 -19.73
N GLY A 235 16.03 -5.65 -20.96
CA GLY A 235 15.24 -5.31 -22.15
C GLY A 235 14.96 -3.82 -22.37
N HIS A 236 15.33 -2.92 -21.45
CA HIS A 236 15.15 -1.47 -21.65
C HIS A 236 16.40 -0.68 -21.25
N THR A 237 16.80 0.26 -22.11
CA THR A 237 17.80 1.30 -21.81
C THR A 237 17.15 2.61 -21.35
N GLN A 238 15.86 2.79 -21.61
CA GLN A 238 15.07 3.96 -21.22
C GLN A 238 13.71 3.56 -20.67
N VAL A 239 13.10 4.45 -19.88
CA VAL A 239 11.79 4.22 -19.27
C VAL A 239 10.69 4.37 -20.33
N ASP A 240 10.02 3.27 -20.67
CA ASP A 240 8.93 3.21 -21.66
C ASP A 240 7.58 3.71 -21.13
N ASN A 241 7.38 3.71 -19.80
CA ASN A 241 6.14 4.17 -19.16
C ASN A 241 6.42 4.86 -17.82
N LYS A 242 6.13 6.16 -17.74
CA LYS A 242 6.25 6.97 -16.52
C LYS A 242 4.94 7.17 -15.76
N SER A 243 3.81 6.66 -16.27
CA SER A 243 2.52 6.83 -15.59
C SER A 243 2.53 6.16 -14.22
N MET A 244 1.98 6.84 -13.21
CA MET A 244 2.01 6.39 -11.82
C MET A 244 0.61 6.27 -11.22
N LEU A 245 0.47 5.27 -10.36
CA LEU A 245 -0.68 5.06 -9.51
C LEU A 245 -0.38 5.56 -8.09
N TYR A 246 -1.10 6.59 -7.64
CA TYR A 246 -0.90 7.13 -6.30
C TYR A 246 -1.83 6.47 -5.29
N ILE A 247 -1.24 5.83 -4.28
CA ILE A 247 -1.97 5.10 -3.25
C ILE A 247 -1.73 5.74 -1.88
N VAL A 248 -2.80 5.96 -1.13
CA VAL A 248 -2.72 6.49 0.24
C VAL A 248 -3.37 5.48 1.21
N PRO A 249 -2.61 4.89 2.15
CA PRO A 249 -3.18 3.97 3.12
C PRO A 249 -4.16 4.69 4.04
N LEU A 250 -5.29 4.04 4.35
CA LEU A 250 -6.31 4.61 5.21
C LEU A 250 -5.91 4.49 6.69
N ARG A 251 -6.04 5.60 7.42
CA ARG A 251 -5.89 5.63 8.88
C ARG A 251 -7.21 5.27 9.54
N PHE A 252 -7.29 4.05 10.08
CA PHE A 252 -8.46 3.59 10.81
C PHE A 252 -8.33 3.82 12.31
N HIS A 253 -9.35 4.43 12.92
CA HIS A 253 -9.52 4.45 14.37
C HIS A 253 -10.03 3.09 14.83
N ARG A 254 -9.17 2.32 15.51
CA ARG A 254 -9.50 0.99 16.06
C ARG A 254 -10.43 1.12 17.27
N ARG A 255 -11.16 0.03 17.56
CA ARG A 255 -12.08 -0.05 18.70
C ARG A 255 -11.35 0.25 20.02
N GLN A 256 -11.88 1.21 20.74
CA GLN A 256 -11.62 1.52 22.13
C GLN A 256 -12.92 1.19 22.88
N LEU A 257 -12.85 0.25 23.83
CA LEU A 257 -14.03 -0.16 24.60
C LEU A 257 -14.69 1.02 25.31
N HIS A 258 -13.87 1.96 25.79
CA HIS A 258 -14.31 3.16 26.47
C HIS A 258 -13.40 4.32 26.12
N LEU A 259 -13.99 5.49 25.84
CA LEU A 259 -13.24 6.75 25.86
C LEU A 259 -12.68 7.02 27.27
N LEU A 260 -11.57 7.76 27.30
CA LEU A 260 -10.84 8.05 28.54
C LEU A 260 -11.66 8.89 29.50
N GLN A 261 -12.21 9.99 28.99
CA GLN A 261 -13.09 10.87 29.73
C GLN A 261 -14.52 10.33 29.60
N PRO A 262 -15.21 10.11 30.74
CA PRO A 262 -16.63 9.80 30.70
C PRO A 262 -17.41 11.02 30.18
N ALA A 263 -18.54 10.76 29.53
CA ALA A 263 -19.54 11.78 29.26
C ALA A 263 -20.30 12.15 30.55
N LYS A 264 -21.18 13.16 30.47
CA LYS A 264 -22.11 13.52 31.55
C LYS A 264 -22.81 12.26 32.11
N GLY A 265 -22.87 12.15 33.44
CA GLY A 265 -23.40 10.97 34.12
C GLY A 265 -22.42 9.79 34.21
N SER A 266 -21.11 10.02 34.11
CA SER A 266 -20.07 8.97 34.22
C SER A 266 -20.11 7.90 33.12
N ILE A 267 -20.80 8.16 32.01
CA ILE A 267 -21.01 7.19 30.93
C ILE A 267 -19.77 7.11 30.03
N ARG A 268 -19.18 5.92 29.90
CA ARG A 268 -18.04 5.68 29.00
C ARG A 268 -18.49 5.13 27.65
N LYS A 269 -18.68 6.03 26.68
CA LYS A 269 -19.09 5.67 25.33
C LYS A 269 -18.02 4.80 24.63
N PRO A 270 -18.42 3.78 23.86
CA PRO A 270 -17.52 3.05 22.98
C PRO A 270 -17.05 3.98 21.85
N TYR A 271 -15.81 3.80 21.39
CA TYR A 271 -15.26 4.60 20.28
C TYR A 271 -14.51 3.73 19.30
N GLY A 272 -14.65 4.04 18.01
CA GLY A 272 -14.01 3.26 16.95
C GLY A 272 -14.66 1.88 16.77
N SER A 273 -14.66 1.41 15.53
CA SER A 273 -15.10 0.07 15.14
C SER A 273 -14.48 -0.24 13.79
N THR A 274 -14.34 -1.51 13.47
CA THR A 274 -13.92 -1.95 12.13
C THR A 274 -15.11 -2.07 11.19
N ASN A 275 -16.32 -2.27 11.74
CA ASN A 275 -17.55 -2.37 10.99
C ASN A 275 -18.38 -1.08 11.14
N SER A 276 -19.15 -0.77 10.13
CA SER A 276 -19.89 0.46 9.92
C SER A 276 -21.21 0.13 9.23
N LEU A 277 -22.17 -0.35 10.04
CA LEU A 277 -23.51 -0.76 9.62
C LEU A 277 -23.48 -1.74 8.42
N GLY A 278 -22.79 -2.87 8.60
CA GLY A 278 -22.64 -3.91 7.58
C GLY A 278 -21.41 -3.74 6.68
N PHE A 279 -20.87 -2.52 6.59
CA PHE A 279 -19.67 -2.25 5.81
C PHE A 279 -18.40 -2.26 6.67
N ARG A 280 -17.34 -2.96 6.21
CA ARG A 280 -16.01 -2.75 6.79
C ARG A 280 -15.53 -1.33 6.46
N ARG A 281 -14.97 -0.60 7.44
CA ARG A 281 -14.37 0.72 7.17
C ARG A 281 -13.30 0.63 6.06
N GLY A 282 -13.31 1.61 5.17
CA GLY A 282 -12.48 1.66 3.97
C GLY A 282 -13.06 0.89 2.78
N SER A 283 -14.20 0.19 2.94
CA SER A 283 -14.91 -0.39 1.79
C SER A 283 -15.31 0.69 0.81
N TRP A 284 -15.07 0.45 -0.48
CA TRP A 284 -15.52 1.34 -1.54
C TRP A 284 -16.95 0.99 -1.91
N VAL A 285 -17.71 2.04 -2.18
CA VAL A 285 -19.12 1.99 -2.50
C VAL A 285 -19.43 2.96 -3.62
N LYS A 286 -20.42 2.64 -4.45
CA LYS A 286 -20.94 3.53 -5.49
C LYS A 286 -22.18 4.24 -4.96
N HIS A 287 -22.11 5.56 -4.91
CA HIS A 287 -23.21 6.45 -4.57
C HIS A 287 -23.79 7.07 -5.85
N PRO A 288 -25.13 7.14 -6.03
CA PRO A 288 -25.75 7.65 -7.25
C PRO A 288 -25.27 9.06 -7.64
N LYS A 289 -25.20 9.98 -6.67
CA LYS A 289 -24.80 11.40 -6.90
C LYS A 289 -23.29 11.65 -6.86
N HIS A 290 -22.55 10.85 -6.09
CA HIS A 290 -21.15 11.17 -5.74
C HIS A 290 -20.14 10.19 -6.35
N GLY A 291 -20.62 9.25 -7.17
CA GLY A 291 -19.77 8.22 -7.77
C GLY A 291 -19.15 7.32 -6.71
N VAL A 292 -17.88 6.95 -6.91
CA VAL A 292 -17.18 6.01 -6.02
C VAL A 292 -16.59 6.73 -4.81
N CYS A 293 -17.00 6.30 -3.62
CA CYS A 293 -16.54 6.79 -2.31
C CYS A 293 -16.05 5.63 -1.43
N TYR A 294 -15.44 5.93 -0.29
CA TYR A 294 -15.19 4.91 0.74
C TYR A 294 -15.93 5.20 2.05
N VAL A 295 -16.26 4.15 2.79
CA VAL A 295 -16.94 4.23 4.10
C VAL A 295 -15.92 4.60 5.18
N GLY A 296 -16.07 5.77 5.80
CA GLY A 296 -15.18 6.25 6.87
C GLY A 296 -15.59 5.80 8.27
N GLY A 297 -16.88 5.63 8.51
CA GLY A 297 -17.41 5.28 9.82
C GLY A 297 -18.93 5.38 9.87
N THR A 298 -19.46 5.45 11.08
CA THR A 298 -20.91 5.55 11.31
C THR A 298 -21.23 6.60 12.35
N THR A 299 -22.41 7.17 12.25
CA THR A 299 -22.98 8.06 13.27
C THR A 299 -24.50 8.01 13.16
N ALA A 300 -25.20 7.78 14.28
CA ALA A 300 -26.66 7.83 14.36
C ALA A 300 -27.38 7.08 13.21
N GLY A 301 -27.05 5.79 13.02
CA GLY A 301 -27.70 4.95 11.99
C GLY A 301 -27.30 5.25 10.54
N THR A 302 -26.37 6.17 10.29
CA THR A 302 -25.82 6.49 8.96
C THR A 302 -24.37 6.08 8.83
N ILE A 303 -23.92 5.83 7.59
CA ILE A 303 -22.52 5.67 7.21
C ILE A 303 -21.98 7.01 6.70
N SER A 304 -20.71 7.32 7.01
CA SER A 304 -20.03 8.48 6.43
C SER A 304 -19.30 8.08 5.15
N LEU A 305 -19.57 8.78 4.05
CA LEU A 305 -18.86 8.61 2.79
C LEU A 305 -17.74 9.63 2.67
N HIS A 306 -16.60 9.18 2.17
CA HIS A 306 -15.41 9.99 1.96
C HIS A 306 -14.92 9.87 0.52
N SER A 307 -14.37 10.97 0.00
CA SER A 307 -13.78 11.03 -1.33
C SER A 307 -12.52 10.17 -1.38
N LEU A 308 -12.39 9.33 -2.41
CA LEU A 308 -11.16 8.57 -2.63
C LEU A 308 -9.96 9.51 -2.86
N GLN A 309 -10.17 10.62 -3.57
CA GLN A 309 -9.10 11.54 -3.97
C GLN A 309 -8.57 12.37 -2.81
N THR A 310 -9.46 12.97 -2.01
CA THR A 310 -9.05 13.89 -0.94
C THR A 310 -9.04 13.25 0.44
N GLY A 311 -9.80 12.17 0.66
CA GLY A 311 -10.04 11.58 1.98
C GLY A 311 -11.03 12.36 2.84
N GLN A 312 -11.51 13.52 2.37
CA GLN A 312 -12.48 14.34 3.09
C GLN A 312 -13.87 13.71 3.03
N ARG A 313 -14.67 13.96 4.08
CA ARG A 313 -16.05 13.48 4.15
C ARG A 313 -16.90 14.24 3.13
N VAL A 314 -17.61 13.49 2.29
CA VAL A 314 -18.52 14.03 1.28
C VAL A 314 -19.93 14.17 1.87
N THR A 315 -20.45 13.11 2.46
CA THR A 315 -21.83 13.10 3.00
C THR A 315 -22.02 11.99 4.04
N LYS A 316 -23.20 11.96 4.67
CA LYS A 316 -23.70 10.86 5.51
C LYS A 316 -25.01 10.35 4.95
N ILE A 317 -25.17 9.04 4.89
CA ILE A 317 -26.33 8.40 4.26
C ILE A 317 -26.72 7.10 4.96
N LYS A 318 -27.93 6.61 4.70
CA LYS A 318 -28.32 5.26 5.13
C LYS A 318 -27.57 4.19 4.32
N PRO A 319 -27.20 3.03 4.92
CA PRO A 319 -26.43 1.98 4.26
C PRO A 319 -27.04 1.44 2.97
N ASN A 320 -28.37 1.43 2.87
CA ASN A 320 -29.12 0.86 1.75
C ASN A 320 -29.12 1.72 0.47
N THR A 321 -28.59 2.95 0.52
CA THR A 321 -28.57 3.86 -0.63
C THR A 321 -27.31 3.75 -1.49
N VAL A 322 -26.41 2.81 -1.18
CA VAL A 322 -25.16 2.60 -1.90
C VAL A 322 -24.95 1.16 -2.31
N GLN A 323 -24.30 0.98 -3.46
CA GLN A 323 -23.85 -0.32 -3.92
C GLN A 323 -22.45 -0.61 -3.38
N PHE A 324 -22.27 -1.76 -2.75
CA PHE A 324 -20.95 -2.25 -2.37
C PHE A 324 -20.09 -2.56 -3.61
N LEU A 325 -18.82 -2.16 -3.60
CA LEU A 325 -17.88 -2.53 -4.65
C LEU A 325 -16.85 -3.54 -4.13
N ASN A 326 -16.03 -3.11 -3.17
CA ASN A 326 -14.93 -3.93 -2.67
C ASN A 326 -14.42 -3.43 -1.31
N ARG A 327 -13.72 -4.31 -0.59
CA ARG A 327 -13.01 -3.95 0.64
C ARG A 327 -11.66 -3.36 0.29
N SER A 328 -11.33 -2.18 0.82
CA SER A 328 -10.01 -1.58 0.65
C SER A 328 -9.45 -1.08 1.98
N SER A 329 -8.12 -1.06 2.07
CA SER A 329 -7.39 -0.39 3.16
C SER A 329 -6.65 0.85 2.70
N TRP A 330 -6.93 1.33 1.50
CA TRP A 330 -6.34 2.52 0.91
C TRP A 330 -7.35 3.27 0.04
N ARG A 331 -6.99 4.50 -0.26
CA ARG A 331 -7.64 5.34 -1.26
C ARG A 331 -6.61 5.72 -2.33
N MET A 332 -7.09 6.32 -3.41
CA MET A 332 -6.24 6.74 -4.52
C MET A 332 -6.43 8.22 -4.77
N ARG A 333 -5.33 8.92 -5.09
CA ARG A 333 -5.40 10.28 -5.59
C ARG A 333 -5.02 10.31 -7.07
N LYS A 334 -5.56 11.28 -7.79
CA LYS A 334 -5.04 11.61 -9.12
C LYS A 334 -3.67 12.28 -8.96
N GLU A 335 -2.87 12.24 -10.02
CA GLU A 335 -1.70 13.10 -10.14
C GLU A 335 -2.14 14.54 -9.89
N ALA A 336 -1.34 15.30 -9.14
CA ALA A 336 -1.58 16.72 -9.01
C ALA A 336 -1.38 17.33 -10.41
N SER A 337 -2.48 17.68 -11.09
CA SER A 337 -2.41 18.52 -12.28
C SER A 337 -1.66 19.78 -11.86
N HIS A 338 -0.43 19.95 -12.34
CA HIS A 338 0.15 21.27 -12.34
C HIS A 338 -0.82 22.09 -13.16
N SER A 339 -1.46 23.09 -12.55
CA SER A 339 -2.10 24.16 -13.29
C SER A 339 -1.07 24.62 -14.32
N SER A 340 -1.31 24.35 -15.60
CA SER A 340 -0.64 25.11 -16.65
C SER A 340 -0.87 26.58 -16.30
N PRO A 341 0.17 27.42 -16.18
CA PRO A 341 -0.07 28.85 -16.23
C PRO A 341 -0.79 29.12 -17.56
N ALA A 342 -1.88 29.87 -17.44
CA ALA A 342 -2.75 30.27 -18.53
C ALA A 342 -1.99 30.91 -19.68
#